data_AF-A0A316K3T3-F1
#
_entry.id   AF-A0A316K3T3-F1
#
_cell.length_a   1.000
_cell.length_b   1.000
_cell.length_c   1.000
_cell.angle_alpha   90.00
_cell.angle_beta   90.00
_cell.angle_gamma   90.00
#
_symmetry.space_group_name_H-M   'P 1'
#
loop_
_entity.id
_entity.type
_entity.pdbx_description
1 polymer ?
#
loop_
_entity_poly.entity_id
_entity_poly.type
_entity_poly.pdbx_seq_one_letter_code
_entity_poly.pdbx_strand_id
1 'polypeptide(L)'
;MEAANTIFNIESILFESNDPEVLMRGTMVKGVMQYESELILSHTQLNKVINLLQRQNAETTIHDLISSEPMYNGALLYSGTFAGLSNPNISLDSISADVPMRQIRA
;
A
#
# COMPACT_ATOMS: atom_id res chain seq x y z
N MET A 1 -6.10 27.01 -0.75
CA MET A 1 -6.67 25.79 -0.15
C MET A 1 -5.49 24.90 0.19
N GLU A 2 -5.20 24.66 1.47
CA GLU A 2 -4.19 23.67 1.85
C GLU A 2 -4.64 22.31 1.30
N ALA A 3 -3.83 21.69 0.45
CA ALA A 3 -4.00 20.29 0.14
C ALA A 3 -3.83 19.55 1.48
N ALA A 4 -4.94 19.01 2.00
CA ALA A 4 -4.90 18.21 3.22
C ALA A 4 -4.05 16.97 2.91
N ASN A 5 -2.78 17.02 3.28
CA ASN A 5 -1.79 15.97 3.09
C ASN A 5 -2.35 14.70 3.73
N THR A 6 -2.87 13.80 2.90
CA THR A 6 -3.56 12.60 3.38
C THR A 6 -2.50 11.53 3.61
N ILE A 7 -2.33 11.14 4.85
CA ILE A 7 -1.36 10.11 5.24
C ILE A 7 -2.09 8.79 5.28
N PHE A 8 -1.44 7.74 4.79
CA PHE A 8 -1.91 6.37 4.89
C PHE A 8 -0.86 5.55 5.65
N ASN A 9 -1.26 5.01 6.79
CA ASN A 9 -0.46 4.06 7.56
C ASN A 9 -0.76 2.66 7.03
N ILE A 10 0.22 2.05 6.36
CA ILE A 10 0.04 0.77 5.67
C ILE A 10 0.14 -0.39 6.64
N GLU A 11 -0.86 -1.27 6.63
CA GLU A 11 -0.88 -2.49 7.43
C GLU A 11 -0.64 -3.73 6.58
N SER A 12 -1.24 -3.79 5.39
CA SER A 12 -1.06 -4.94 4.48
C SER A 12 -1.25 -4.58 3.01
N ILE A 13 -0.69 -5.44 2.15
CA ILE A 13 -0.86 -5.42 0.69
C ILE A 13 -1.19 -6.85 0.21
N LEU A 14 -2.08 -6.95 -0.78
CA LEU A 14 -2.51 -8.20 -1.40
C LEU A 14 -2.72 -8.00 -2.90
N PHE A 15 -2.18 -8.89 -3.74
CA PHE A 15 -2.38 -8.85 -5.20
C PHE A 15 -2.07 -10.19 -5.87
N GLU A 16 -2.66 -10.43 -7.04
CA GLU A 16 -2.39 -11.62 -7.86
C GLU A 16 -1.40 -11.27 -8.98
N SER A 17 -0.56 -12.23 -9.40
CA SER A 17 0.46 -12.03 -10.44
C SER A 17 -0.09 -11.61 -11.81
N ASN A 18 -1.37 -11.88 -12.07
CA ASN A 18 -2.06 -11.68 -13.34
C ASN A 18 -3.19 -10.65 -13.25
N ASP A 19 -3.36 -9.99 -12.10
CA ASP A 19 -4.34 -8.92 -11.90
C ASP A 19 -3.59 -7.57 -11.87
N PRO A 20 -4.00 -6.54 -12.62
CA PRO A 20 -3.38 -5.22 -12.53
C PRO A 20 -3.62 -4.50 -11.19
N GLU A 21 -4.63 -4.93 -10.43
CA GLU A 21 -5.08 -4.32 -9.19
C GLU A 21 -4.32 -4.86 -7.97
N VAL A 22 -4.00 -3.93 -7.08
CA VAL A 22 -3.33 -4.20 -5.80
C VAL A 22 -4.20 -3.65 -4.69
N LEU A 23 -4.61 -4.51 -3.77
CA LEU A 23 -5.34 -4.12 -2.57
C LEU A 23 -4.34 -3.71 -1.48
N MET A 24 -4.46 -2.47 -1.01
CA MET A 24 -3.70 -1.95 0.13
C MET A 24 -4.67 -1.64 1.27
N ARG A 25 -4.37 -2.12 2.46
CA ARG A 25 -5.18 -1.89 3.67
C ARG A 25 -4.37 -1.17 4.72
N GLY A 26 -5.06 -0.35 5.50
CA GLY A 26 -4.46 0.35 6.61
C GLY A 26 -5.34 1.46 7.14
N THR A 27 -4.71 2.41 7.81
CA THR A 27 -5.41 3.53 8.46
C THR A 27 -5.14 4.83 7.71
N MET A 28 -6.19 5.51 7.25
CA MET A 28 -6.11 6.83 6.62
C MET A 28 -6.23 7.94 7.67
N VAL A 29 -5.32 8.92 7.61
CA VAL A 29 -5.33 10.12 8.44
C VAL A 29 -5.49 11.35 7.56
N LYS A 30 -6.59 12.08 7.76
CA LYS A 30 -6.95 13.29 6.98
C LYS A 30 -7.42 14.40 7.90
N GLY A 31 -6.53 15.34 8.21
CA GLY A 31 -6.78 16.36 9.22
C GLY A 31 -6.96 15.72 10.59
N VAL A 32 -8.15 15.87 11.18
CA VAL A 32 -8.51 15.26 12.47
C VAL A 32 -9.19 13.89 12.36
N MET A 33 -9.47 13.43 11.14
CA MET A 33 -10.14 12.15 10.90
C MET A 33 -9.11 11.02 10.78
N GLN A 34 -9.41 9.90 11.43
CA GLN A 34 -8.66 8.65 11.35
C GLN A 34 -9.64 7.50 11.21
N TYR A 35 -9.50 6.69 10.16
CA TYR A 35 -10.39 5.56 9.89
C TYR A 35 -9.67 4.46 9.10
N GLU A 36 -10.10 3.22 9.31
CA GLU A 36 -9.64 2.08 8.51
C GLU A 36 -10.04 2.26 7.06
N SER A 37 -9.18 1.87 6.13
CA SER A 37 -9.40 2.12 4.71
C SER A 37 -8.77 1.03 3.86
N GLU A 38 -9.46 0.75 2.77
CA GLU A 38 -8.99 -0.12 1.70
C GLU A 38 -8.86 0.69 0.42
N LEU A 39 -7.68 0.60 -0.21
CA LEU A 39 -7.33 1.30 -1.43
C LEU A 39 -6.97 0.30 -2.52
N ILE A 40 -7.49 0.51 -3.71
CA ILE A 40 -7.05 -0.19 -4.92
C ILE A 40 -6.02 0.67 -5.65
N LEU A 41 -4.85 0.09 -5.88
CA LEU A 41 -3.70 0.68 -6.54
C LEU A 41 -3.34 -0.10 -7.80
N SER A 42 -2.61 0.54 -8.71
CA SER A 42 -1.89 -0.15 -9.79
C SER A 42 -0.54 -0.68 -9.32
N HIS A 43 0.05 -1.60 -10.08
CA HIS A 43 1.41 -2.09 -9.86
C HIS A 43 2.48 -0.97 -9.87
N THR A 44 2.30 0.06 -10.70
CA THR A 44 3.18 1.25 -10.70
C THR A 44 3.12 1.99 -9.37
N GLN A 45 1.92 2.13 -8.79
CA GLN A 45 1.73 2.75 -7.49
C GLN A 45 2.29 1.87 -6.37
N LEU A 46 2.09 0.56 -6.43
CA LEU A 46 2.73 -0.40 -5.52
C LEU A 46 4.25 -0.22 -5.52
N ASN A 47 4.89 -0.13 -6.69
CA ASN A 47 6.33 0.09 -6.76
C ASN A 47 6.76 1.39 -6.07
N LYS A 48 5.97 2.46 -6.17
CA LYS A 48 6.25 3.71 -5.42
C LYS A 48 6.11 3.50 -3.91
N VAL A 49 5.06 2.79 -3.47
CA VAL A 49 4.84 2.44 -2.07
C VAL A 49 6.05 1.67 -1.52
N ILE A 50 6.45 0.58 -2.18
CA ILE A 50 7.59 -0.24 -1.73
C ILE A 50 8.88 0.58 -1.65
N ASN A 51 9.15 1.42 -2.65
CA ASN A 51 10.33 2.30 -2.65
C ASN A 51 10.30 3.33 -1.51
N LEU A 52 9.14 3.90 -1.19
CA LEU A 52 8.99 4.84 -0.08
C LEU A 52 9.22 4.14 1.26
N LEU A 53 8.59 2.98 1.47
CA LEU A 53 8.78 2.18 2.67
C LEU A 53 10.25 1.76 2.85
N GLN A 54 10.93 1.38 1.77
CA GLN A 54 12.34 0.98 1.83
C GLN A 54 13.27 2.12 2.22
N ARG A 55 13.00 3.35 1.73
CA ARG A 55 13.76 4.55 2.11
C ARG A 55 13.52 4.96 3.56
N GLN A 56 12.29 4.80 4.04
CA GLN A 56 11.89 5.17 5.41
C GLN A 56 12.36 4.16 6.46
N ASN A 57 12.57 2.89 6.07
CA ASN A 57 12.95 1.79 6.94
C ASN A 57 14.28 1.18 6.45
N ALA A 58 15.37 1.95 6.46
CA ALA A 58 16.65 1.56 5.86
C ALA A 58 17.26 0.27 6.41
N GLU A 59 16.97 -0.07 7.67
CA GLU A 59 17.44 -1.29 8.34
C GLU A 59 16.56 -2.52 8.06
N THR A 60 15.45 -2.34 7.34
CA THR A 60 14.49 -3.42 7.01
C THR A 60 14.43 -3.62 5.51
N THR A 61 14.59 -4.85 5.05
CA THR A 61 14.36 -5.20 3.64
C THR A 61 12.86 -5.42 3.41
N ILE A 62 12.20 -4.43 2.79
CA ILE A 62 10.73 -4.44 2.62
C ILE A 62 10.27 -5.61 1.75
N HIS A 63 11.08 -6.01 0.77
CA HIS A 63 10.78 -7.15 -0.10
C HIS A 63 10.66 -8.47 0.68
N ASP A 64 11.38 -8.64 1.77
CA ASP A 64 11.35 -9.87 2.58
C ASP A 64 10.05 -9.99 3.39
N LEU A 65 9.27 -8.91 3.49
CA LEU A 65 7.96 -8.89 4.13
C LEU A 65 6.83 -9.31 3.20
N ILE A 66 7.14 -9.56 1.92
CA ILE A 66 6.18 -10.00 0.90
C ILE A 66 6.41 -11.48 0.64
N SER A 67 5.38 -12.28 0.84
CA SER A 67 5.36 -13.70 0.54
C SER A 67 4.47 -13.98 -0.67
N SER A 68 4.68 -15.14 -1.29
CA SER A 68 3.87 -15.59 -2.42
C SER A 68 3.43 -17.03 -2.23
N GLU A 69 2.20 -17.35 -2.63
CA GLU A 69 1.67 -18.71 -2.66
C GLU A 69 0.98 -19.03 -4.00
N PRO A 70 1.06 -20.28 -4.48
CA PRO A 70 0.41 -20.69 -5.72
C PRO A 70 -1.12 -20.77 -5.56
N MET A 71 -1.84 -20.30 -6.57
CA MET A 71 -3.30 -20.36 -6.65
C MET A 71 -3.76 -21.48 -7.60
N TYR A 72 -5.00 -21.94 -7.43
CA TYR A 72 -5.61 -22.98 -8.27
C TYR A 72 -5.68 -22.63 -9.77
N ASN A 73 -5.69 -21.34 -10.11
CA ASN A 73 -5.70 -20.82 -11.49
C ASN A 73 -4.30 -20.73 -12.11
N GLY A 74 -3.24 -21.17 -11.41
CA GLY A 74 -1.85 -21.08 -11.86
C GLY A 74 -1.19 -19.71 -11.64
N ALA A 75 -1.91 -18.74 -11.08
CA ALA A 75 -1.33 -17.47 -10.64
C ALA A 75 -0.61 -17.61 -9.29
N LEU A 76 0.15 -16.57 -8.92
CA LEU A 76 0.69 -16.40 -7.58
C LEU A 76 -0.12 -15.33 -6.85
N LEU A 77 -0.54 -15.63 -5.62
CA LEU A 77 -1.04 -14.64 -4.68
C LEU A 77 0.13 -14.08 -3.89
N TYR A 78 0.33 -12.77 -3.93
CA TYR A 78 1.31 -12.07 -3.13
C TYR A 78 0.64 -11.39 -1.95
N SER A 79 1.20 -11.56 -0.76
CA SER A 79 0.72 -10.94 0.48
C SER A 79 1.87 -10.37 1.28
N GLY A 80 1.69 -9.16 1.82
CA GLY A 80 2.66 -8.51 2.71
C GLY A 80 2.01 -7.90 3.93
N THR A 81 2.67 -8.02 5.08
CA THR A 81 2.23 -7.44 6.37
C THR A 81 3.27 -6.45 6.87
N PHE A 82 2.83 -5.24 7.19
CA PHE A 82 3.70 -4.10 7.51
C PHE A 82 3.49 -3.56 8.93
N ALA A 83 2.62 -4.19 9.73
CA ALA A 83 2.30 -3.79 11.10
C ALA A 83 3.54 -3.69 12.05
N GLY A 84 4.66 -4.34 11.69
CA GLY A 84 5.92 -4.29 12.45
C GLY A 84 6.94 -3.26 11.95
N LEU A 85 6.63 -2.49 10.90
CA LEU A 85 7.54 -1.46 10.40
C LEU A 85 7.66 -0.30 11.39
N SER A 86 8.88 0.25 11.51
CA SER A 86 9.12 1.44 12.34
C SER A 86 8.42 2.67 11.76
N ASN A 87 8.31 2.76 10.44
CA ASN A 87 7.59 3.83 9.76
C ASN A 87 6.80 3.30 8.54
N PRO A 88 5.52 2.94 8.73
CA PRO A 88 4.62 2.49 7.66
C PRO A 88 3.88 3.63 6.95
N ASN A 89 4.18 4.89 7.26
CA ASN A 89 3.38 6.04 6.83
C ASN A 89 3.81 6.54 5.45
N ILE A 90 2.85 6.61 4.52
CA ILE A 90 3.05 7.24 3.21
C ILE A 90 2.09 8.42 3.03
N SER A 91 2.53 9.45 2.29
CA SER A 91 1.62 10.48 1.79
C SER A 91 0.96 9.97 0.51
N LEU A 92 -0.37 10.01 0.42
CA LEU A 92 -1.08 9.57 -0.79
C LEU A 92 -0.73 10.42 -2.02
N ASP A 93 -0.37 11.68 -1.83
CA ASP A 93 0.07 12.58 -2.90
C ASP A 93 1.36 12.10 -3.56
N SER A 94 2.21 11.37 -2.82
CA SER A 94 3.47 10.83 -3.33
C SER A 94 3.28 9.60 -4.25
N ILE A 95 2.11 8.98 -4.19
CA ILE A 95 1.78 7.79 -4.99
C ILE A 95 0.64 8.03 -6.00
N SER A 96 -0.09 9.14 -5.89
CA SER A 96 -1.06 9.56 -6.91
C SER A 96 -0.33 10.06 -8.15
N ALA A 97 -0.18 9.20 -9.16
CA ALA A 97 0.18 9.64 -10.51
C ALA A 97 -0.81 9.04 -11.50
N ASP A 98 -1.36 9.90 -12.37
CA ASP A 98 -2.15 9.70 -13.61
C ASP A 98 -3.28 8.65 -13.65
N VAL A 99 -3.38 7.79 -12.63
CA VAL A 99 -4.33 6.69 -12.49
C VAL A 99 -5.11 6.93 -11.20
N PRO A 100 -6.46 6.95 -11.27
CA PRO A 100 -7.29 7.19 -10.10
C PRO A 100 -7.14 6.05 -9.09
N MET A 101 -6.71 6.41 -7.88
CA MET A 101 -6.79 5.54 -6.72
C MET A 101 -8.25 5.45 -6.25
N ARG A 102 -8.73 4.23 -6.01
CA ARG A 102 -10.11 4.00 -5.58
C ARG A 102 -10.14 3.57 -4.12
N GLN A 103 -10.79 4.36 -3.27
CA GLN A 103 -11.17 3.96 -1.92
C GLN A 103 -12.45 3.14 -2.00
N ILE A 104 -12.42 1.90 -1.48
CA ILE A 104 -13.55 0.98 -1.55
C ILE A 104 -14.29 0.83 -0.21
N ARG A 105 -13.66 1.25 0.90
CA ARG A 105 -14.26 1.25 2.25
C ARG A 105 -13.66 2.34 3.15
N ALA A 106 -14.47 2.86 4.07
CA ALA A 106 -14.15 3.80 5.15
C ALA A 106 -14.87 3.36 6.43
#